data_AF-A0A950LR79-F1
#
_entry.id   AF-A0A950LR79-F1
#
_cell.length_a   1.000
_cell.length_b   1.000
_cell.length_c   1.000
_cell.angle_alpha   90.00
_cell.angle_beta   90.00
_cell.angle_gamma   90.00
#
_symmetry.space_group_name_H-M   'P 1'
#
loop_
_entity.id
_entity.type
_entity.pdbx_description
1 polymer ?
#
loop_
_entity_poly.entity_id
_entity_poly.type
_entity_poly.pdbx_seq_one_letter_code
_entity_poly.pdbx_strand_id
1 'polypeptide(L)'
;LLHFAPLKFRGFELVYPRPPIAARQLLAGPLELIGAAGIIYFALPQDGNPGFVVVLVVFLASFTISLISHAPGGVGVLEYTFVKAMPDVPAADVLAALLVFRLLYLILPLLFSLVVVLAFERGRIGEIVRTRGGG
;
A
#
# COMPACT_ATOMS: atom_id res chain seq x y z
N LEU A 1 -31.54 8.34 -1.76
CA LEU A 1 -30.11 8.16 -1.43
C LEU A 1 -30.04 7.38 -0.13
N LEU A 2 -29.91 6.05 -0.21
CA LEU A 2 -30.10 5.10 0.90
C LEU A 2 -29.18 5.45 2.09
N HIS A 3 -29.78 5.92 3.18
CA HIS A 3 -29.17 5.91 4.50
C HIS A 3 -29.49 4.55 5.11
N PHE A 4 -28.53 3.63 5.12
CA PHE A 4 -28.71 2.39 5.87
C PHE A 4 -28.74 2.74 7.36
N ALA A 5 -29.71 2.19 8.09
CA ALA A 5 -29.78 2.37 9.54
C ALA A 5 -28.47 1.84 10.17
N PRO A 6 -27.86 2.57 11.12
CA PRO A 6 -26.61 2.16 11.74
C PRO A 6 -26.82 0.81 12.45
N LEU A 7 -25.99 -0.18 12.10
CA LEU A 7 -26.04 -1.50 12.72
C LEU A 7 -25.26 -1.44 14.04
N LYS A 8 -25.98 -1.60 15.16
CA LYS A 8 -25.39 -1.63 16.50
C LYS A 8 -25.21 -3.08 16.94
N PHE A 9 -23.97 -3.53 17.09
CA PHE A 9 -23.66 -4.86 17.60
C PHE A 9 -22.68 -4.79 18.78
N ARG A 10 -23.15 -5.15 19.98
CA ARG A 10 -22.40 -5.30 21.24
C ARG A 10 -21.33 -4.22 21.52
N GLY A 11 -21.63 -2.96 21.22
CA GLY A 11 -20.75 -1.80 21.49
C GLY A 11 -20.14 -1.13 20.25
N PHE A 12 -20.23 -1.76 19.08
CA PHE A 12 -19.80 -1.16 17.80
C PHE A 12 -21.01 -0.60 17.05
N GLU A 13 -20.92 0.67 16.65
CA GLU A 13 -21.88 1.32 15.74
C GLU A 13 -21.28 1.36 14.34
N LEU A 14 -21.76 0.48 13.46
CA LEU A 14 -21.33 0.44 12.07
C LEU A 14 -22.07 1.52 11.29
N VAL A 15 -21.41 2.67 11.11
CA VAL A 15 -21.89 3.76 10.26
C VAL A 15 -21.54 3.44 8.81
N TYR A 16 -22.55 3.12 8.01
CA TYR A 16 -22.34 2.80 6.60
C TYR A 16 -21.96 4.04 5.80
N PRO A 17 -20.84 4.01 5.05
CA PRO A 17 -20.56 5.06 4.08
C PRO A 17 -21.67 5.07 3.02
N ARG A 18 -21.92 6.26 2.44
CA ARG A 18 -22.94 6.41 1.39
C ARG A 18 -22.70 5.37 0.28
N PRO A 19 -23.72 4.65 -0.23
CA PRO A 19 -23.55 3.59 -1.22
C PRO A 19 -22.61 3.91 -2.40
N PRO A 20 -22.63 5.11 -3.03
CA PRO A 20 -21.70 5.41 -4.12
C PRO A 20 -20.23 5.51 -3.67
N ILE A 21 -19.98 5.91 -2.42
CA ILE A 21 -18.61 5.96 -1.85
C ILE A 21 -18.14 4.53 -1.57
N ALA A 22 -19.00 3.69 -0.98
CA ALA A 22 -18.69 2.28 -0.74
C ALA A 22 -18.35 1.55 -2.05
N ALA A 23 -19.14 1.77 -3.11
CA ALA A 23 -18.88 1.19 -4.43
C ALA A 23 -17.53 1.64 -5.02
N ARG A 24 -17.19 2.93 -4.91
CA ARG A 24 -15.88 3.44 -5.37
C ARG A 24 -14.72 2.81 -4.60
N GLN A 25 -14.87 2.63 -3.28
CA GLN A 25 -13.84 1.99 -2.45
C GLN A 25 -13.69 0.49 -2.78
N LEU A 26 -14.80 -0.19 -3.04
CA LEU A 26 -14.80 -1.59 -3.48
C LEU A 26 -14.05 -1.80 -4.80
N LEU A 27 -13.99 -0.77 -5.66
CA LEU A 27 -13.22 -0.79 -6.91
C LEU A 27 -11.78 -0.30 -6.71
N ALA A 28 -11.58 0.76 -5.93
CA ALA A 28 -10.27 1.36 -5.71
C ALA A 28 -9.30 0.40 -5.03
N GLY A 29 -9.75 -0.37 -4.03
CA GLY A 29 -8.91 -1.33 -3.32
C GLY A 29 -8.30 -2.40 -4.23
N PRO A 30 -9.11 -3.17 -4.98
CA PRO A 30 -8.57 -4.16 -5.91
C PRO A 30 -7.68 -3.56 -7.00
N LEU A 31 -8.03 -2.40 -7.55
CA LEU A 31 -7.21 -1.73 -8.57
C LEU A 31 -5.84 -1.33 -8.03
N GLU A 32 -5.79 -0.87 -6.78
CA GLU A 32 -4.56 -0.56 -6.08
C GLU A 32 -3.71 -1.83 -5.93
N LEU A 33 -4.28 -2.93 -5.41
CA LEU A 33 -3.57 -4.21 -5.24
C LEU A 33 -3.03 -4.78 -6.57
N ILE A 34 -3.79 -4.62 -7.66
CA ILE A 34 -3.36 -4.98 -9.02
C ILE A 34 -2.13 -4.15 -9.43
N GLY A 35 -2.15 -2.84 -9.18
CA GLY A 35 -1.02 -1.96 -9.43
C GLY A 35 0.22 -2.33 -8.61
N ALA A 36 0.03 -2.61 -7.32
CA ALA A 36 1.10 -3.03 -6.40
C ALA A 36 1.78 -4.33 -6.87
N ALA A 37 0.99 -5.36 -7.23
CA ALA A 37 1.51 -6.60 -7.81
C ALA A 37 2.19 -6.36 -9.17
N GLY A 38 1.70 -5.40 -9.95
CA GLY A 38 2.29 -4.99 -11.22
C GLY A 38 3.73 -4.54 -11.09
N ILE A 39 4.07 -3.78 -10.04
CA ILE A 39 5.46 -3.36 -9.78
C ILE A 39 6.38 -4.58 -9.65
N ILE A 40 5.96 -5.59 -8.89
CA ILE A 40 6.74 -6.82 -8.67
C ILE A 40 6.88 -7.59 -9.99
N TYR A 41 5.77 -7.77 -10.72
CA TYR A 41 5.76 -8.48 -11.99
C TYR A 41 6.72 -7.88 -13.03
N PHE A 42 6.74 -6.55 -13.15
CA PHE A 42 7.63 -5.85 -14.08
C PHE A 42 9.08 -5.77 -13.59
N ALA A 43 9.32 -5.92 -12.28
CA ALA A 43 10.66 -5.95 -11.72
C ALA A 43 11.33 -7.33 -11.82
N LEU A 44 10.54 -8.40 -11.98
CA LEU A 44 11.07 -9.75 -12.22
C LEU A 44 11.71 -9.83 -13.62
N PRO A 45 12.82 -10.58 -13.78
CA PRO A 45 13.40 -10.88 -15.08
C PRO A 45 12.36 -11.53 -16.01
N GLN A 46 12.49 -11.29 -17.33
CA GLN A 46 11.60 -11.92 -18.31
C GLN A 46 11.81 -13.45 -18.37
N ASP A 47 13.06 -13.88 -18.29
CA ASP A 47 13.41 -15.29 -18.22
C ASP A 47 12.99 -15.86 -16.86
N GLY A 48 12.11 -16.86 -16.87
CA GLY A 48 11.57 -17.47 -15.65
C GLY A 48 10.43 -16.69 -14.98
N ASN A 49 9.87 -15.67 -15.65
CA ASN A 49 8.70 -14.96 -15.11
C ASN A 49 7.46 -15.87 -15.07
N PRO A 50 6.84 -16.11 -13.91
CA PRO A 50 5.68 -17.01 -13.78
C PRO A 50 4.38 -16.42 -14.36
N GLY A 51 4.41 -15.15 -14.80
CA GLY A 51 3.26 -14.44 -15.35
C GLY A 51 2.51 -13.62 -14.31
N PHE A 52 1.83 -12.58 -14.76
CA PHE A 52 1.20 -11.58 -13.89
C PHE A 52 0.17 -12.18 -12.92
N VAL A 53 -0.67 -13.12 -13.38
CA VAL A 53 -1.71 -13.74 -12.54
C VAL A 53 -1.10 -14.50 -11.37
N VAL A 54 0.00 -15.22 -11.59
CA VAL A 54 0.70 -15.93 -10.52
C VAL A 54 1.27 -14.94 -9.52
N VAL A 55 1.95 -13.88 -10.00
CA VAL A 55 2.49 -12.83 -9.13
C VAL A 55 1.38 -12.17 -8.31
N LEU A 56 0.22 -11.87 -8.91
CA LEU A 56 -0.92 -11.28 -8.21
C LEU A 56 -1.46 -12.20 -7.11
N VAL A 57 -1.67 -13.49 -7.40
CA VAL A 57 -2.16 -14.44 -6.40
C VAL A 57 -1.17 -14.60 -5.25
N VAL A 58 0.12 -14.73 -5.55
CA VAL A 58 1.18 -14.83 -4.53
C VAL A 58 1.27 -13.54 -3.72
N PHE A 59 1.14 -12.37 -4.35
CA PHE A 59 1.11 -11.09 -3.66
C PHE A 59 -0.04 -11.01 -2.67
N LEU A 60 -1.27 -11.34 -3.09
CA LEU A 60 -2.44 -11.31 -2.22
C LEU A 60 -2.31 -12.26 -1.03
N ALA A 61 -1.82 -13.48 -1.26
CA ALA A 61 -1.60 -14.47 -0.20
C ALA A 61 -0.51 -14.01 0.79
N SER A 62 0.64 -13.59 0.27
CA SER A 62 1.79 -13.13 1.07
C SER A 62 1.47 -11.87 1.86
N PHE A 63 0.77 -10.92 1.24
CA PHE A 63 0.32 -9.69 1.89
C PHE A 63 -0.68 -9.98 3.01
N THR A 64 -1.63 -10.89 2.80
CA THR A 64 -2.58 -11.32 3.85
C THR A 64 -1.84 -11.97 5.02
N ILE A 65 -0.89 -12.87 4.76
CA ILE A 65 -0.08 -13.51 5.81
C ILE A 65 0.73 -12.46 6.58
N SER A 66 1.33 -11.52 5.86
CA SER A 66 2.06 -10.39 6.44
C SER A 66 1.17 -9.55 7.36
N LEU A 67 -0.06 -9.24 6.96
CA LEU A 67 -1.02 -8.50 7.79
C LEU A 67 -1.38 -9.25 9.07
N ILE A 68 -1.68 -10.54 8.96
CA ILE A 68 -2.05 -11.39 10.10
C ILE A 68 -0.88 -11.55 11.08
N SER A 69 0.36 -11.56 10.57
CA SER A 69 1.55 -11.74 11.41
C SER A 69 1.85 -10.57 12.35
N HIS A 70 1.22 -9.41 12.14
CA HIS A 70 1.55 -8.16 12.84
C HIS A 70 3.04 -7.76 12.79
N ALA A 71 3.80 -8.32 11.84
CA ALA A 71 5.19 -7.93 11.64
C ALA A 71 5.25 -6.44 11.23
N PRO A 72 6.10 -5.62 11.89
CA PRO A 72 6.21 -4.20 11.56
C PRO A 72 6.65 -4.04 10.10
N GLY A 73 5.80 -3.40 9.29
CA GLY A 73 6.01 -3.21 7.86
C GLY A 73 6.02 -4.50 7.03
N GLY A 74 5.61 -5.65 7.59
CA GLY A 74 5.61 -6.93 6.89
C GLY A 74 7.00 -7.49 6.56
N VAL A 75 8.04 -6.93 7.17
CA VAL A 75 9.43 -7.23 6.83
C VAL A 75 9.78 -8.67 7.22
N GLY A 76 10.38 -9.40 6.29
CA GLY A 76 10.77 -10.80 6.46
C GLY A 76 9.65 -11.79 6.15
N VAL A 77 8.43 -11.54 6.62
CA VAL A 77 7.27 -12.43 6.37
C VAL A 77 6.87 -12.40 4.90
N LEU A 78 6.79 -11.21 4.30
CA LEU A 78 6.42 -11.05 2.89
C LEU A 78 7.48 -11.68 1.97
N GLU A 79 8.76 -11.43 2.22
CA GLU A 79 9.86 -11.99 1.45
C GLU A 79 9.91 -13.52 1.54
N TYR A 80 9.79 -14.06 2.76
CA TYR A 80 9.80 -15.49 2.99
C TYR A 80 8.64 -16.18 2.26
N THR A 81 7.43 -15.61 2.36
CA THR A 81 6.24 -16.18 1.72
C THR A 81 6.33 -16.14 0.19
N PHE A 82 6.83 -15.05 -0.39
CA PHE A 82 7.06 -14.94 -1.82
C PHE A 82 8.07 -15.96 -2.36
N VAL A 83 9.25 -16.06 -1.74
CA VAL A 83 10.29 -17.02 -2.15
C VAL A 83 9.77 -18.46 -2.05
N LYS A 84 8.99 -18.76 -1.00
CA LYS A 84 8.40 -20.09 -0.81
C LYS A 84 7.29 -20.38 -1.83
N ALA A 85 6.52 -19.38 -2.24
CA ALA A 85 5.42 -19.52 -3.17
C ALA A 85 5.86 -19.55 -4.64
N MET A 86 7.08 -19.13 -4.95
CA MET A 86 7.68 -19.16 -6.30
C MET A 86 8.99 -19.94 -6.31
N PRO A 87 8.98 -21.26 -6.01
CA PRO A 87 10.21 -22.05 -5.88
C PRO A 87 11.02 -22.16 -7.18
N ASP A 88 10.36 -22.00 -8.33
CA ASP A 88 10.97 -22.08 -9.65
C ASP A 88 11.68 -20.78 -10.08
N VAL A 89 11.49 -19.69 -9.34
CA VAL A 89 12.15 -18.40 -9.57
C VAL A 89 13.35 -18.29 -8.62
N PRO A 90 14.54 -17.88 -9.10
CA PRO A 90 15.68 -17.68 -8.21
C PRO A 90 15.33 -16.71 -7.08
N ALA A 91 15.62 -17.11 -5.83
CA ALA A 91 15.27 -16.31 -4.66
C ALA A 91 15.87 -14.89 -4.70
N ALA A 92 17.06 -14.75 -5.29
CA ALA A 92 17.70 -13.44 -5.50
C ALA A 92 16.85 -12.50 -6.37
N ASP A 93 16.22 -13.01 -7.43
CA ASP A 93 15.39 -12.22 -8.34
C ASP A 93 14.08 -11.82 -7.68
N VAL A 94 13.47 -12.74 -6.92
CA VAL A 94 12.27 -12.44 -6.11
C VAL A 94 12.58 -11.34 -5.09
N LEU A 95 13.68 -11.46 -4.35
CA LEU A 95 14.10 -10.45 -3.37
C LEU A 95 14.41 -9.10 -4.02
N ALA A 96 15.07 -9.10 -5.18
CA ALA A 96 15.33 -7.88 -5.95
C ALA A 96 14.02 -7.20 -6.38
N ALA A 97 13.05 -7.96 -6.90
CA ALA A 97 11.74 -7.44 -7.28
C ALA A 97 10.98 -6.86 -6.08
N LEU A 98 11.04 -7.51 -4.92
CA LEU A 98 10.43 -7.01 -3.68
C LEU A 98 11.11 -5.74 -3.14
N LEU A 99 12.43 -5.61 -3.31
CA LEU A 99 13.14 -4.37 -3.01
C LEU A 99 12.68 -3.23 -3.92
N VAL A 100 12.55 -3.48 -5.23
CA VAL A 100 12.01 -2.50 -6.18
C VAL A 100 10.59 -2.10 -5.81
N PHE A 101 9.74 -3.07 -5.45
CA PHE A 101 8.41 -2.80 -4.92
C PHE A 101 8.45 -1.85 -3.72
N ARG A 102 9.30 -2.10 -2.72
CA ARG A 102 9.42 -1.18 -1.56
C ARG A 102 9.89 0.20 -1.95
N LEU A 103 10.85 0.30 -2.86
CA LEU A 103 11.37 1.59 -3.31
C LEU A 103 10.28 2.42 -3.98
N LEU A 104 9.53 1.82 -4.90
CA LEU A 104 8.51 2.53 -5.66
C LEU A 104 7.19 2.74 -4.89
N TYR A 105 6.82 1.77 -4.05
CA TYR A 105 5.54 1.78 -3.36
C TYR A 105 5.60 2.46 -1.98
N LEU A 106 6.74 2.40 -1.28
CA LEU A 106 6.87 2.96 0.07
C LEU A 106 7.83 4.15 0.11
N ILE A 107 9.06 4.00 -0.38
CA ILE A 107 10.12 5.00 -0.19
C ILE A 107 9.90 6.23 -1.07
N LEU A 108 9.59 6.05 -2.36
CA LEU A 108 9.39 7.15 -3.29
C LEU A 108 8.22 8.06 -2.86
N PRO A 109 7.02 7.53 -2.51
CA PRO A 109 5.93 8.36 -1.99
C PRO A 109 6.26 9.04 -0.65
N LEU A 110 7.01 8.37 0.22
CA LEU A 110 7.47 8.94 1.50
C LEU A 110 8.37 10.16 1.26
N LEU A 111 9.37 10.03 0.39
CA LEU A 111 10.27 11.13 0.04
C LEU A 111 9.51 12.30 -0.61
N PHE A 112 8.59 11.99 -1.52
CA PHE A 112 7.74 13.00 -2.14
C PHE A 112 6.89 13.73 -1.10
N SER A 113 6.24 12.99 -0.21
CA SER A 113 5.43 13.56 0.89
C SER A 113 6.28 14.45 1.80
N LEU A 114 7.49 14.03 2.15
CA LEU A 114 8.40 14.82 2.99
C LEU A 114 8.73 16.16 2.34
N VAL A 115 9.03 16.19 1.04
CA VAL A 115 9.30 17.43 0.30
C VAL A 115 8.07 18.34 0.32
N VAL A 116 6.89 17.81 0.04
CA VAL A 116 5.62 18.57 0.04
C VAL A 116 5.34 19.16 1.42
N VAL A 117 5.47 18.36 2.48
CA VAL A 117 5.23 18.80 3.87
C VAL A 117 6.22 19.88 4.28
N LEU A 118 7.51 19.70 4.02
CA LEU A 118 8.53 20.70 4.36
C LEU A 118 8.33 22.01 3.60
N ALA A 119 7.94 21.95 2.32
CA ALA A 119 7.62 23.14 1.53
C ALA A 119 6.40 23.89 2.11
N PHE A 120 5.35 23.15 2.47
CA PHE A 120 4.15 23.70 3.07
C PHE A 120 4.42 24.35 4.44
N GLU A 121 5.19 23.67 5.30
CA GLU A 121 5.52 24.15 6.64
C GLU A 121 6.34 25.44 6.61
N ARG A 122 7.32 25.54 5.70
CA ARG A 122 8.10 26.77 5.50
C ARG A 122 7.22 27.98 5.14
N GLY A 123 6.22 27.78 4.28
CA GLY A 123 5.26 28.83 3.93
C GLY A 123 4.43 29.28 5.13
N ARG A 124 3.91 28.32 5.90
CA ARG A 124 3.04 28.60 7.06
C ARG A 124 3.79 29.24 8.23
N ILE A 125 5.03 28.83 8.51
CA ILE A 125 5.86 29.48 9.55
C ILE A 125 6.14 30.94 9.19
N GLY A 126 6.39 31.24 7.90
CA GLY A 126 6.58 32.61 7.42
C GLY A 126 5.37 33.52 7.66
N GLU A 127 4.15 33.02 7.44
CA GLU A 127 2.91 33.76 7.72
C GLU A 127 2.71 34.03 9.23
N ILE A 128 3.00 33.04 10.08
CA ILE A 128 2.86 33.16 11.54
C ILE A 128 3.85 34.20 12.10
N VAL A 129 5.11 34.17 11.66
CA VAL A 129 6.14 35.13 12.10
C VAL A 129 5.78 36.56 11.68
N ARG A 130 5.27 36.75 10.46
CA ARG A 130 4.85 38.07 9.95
C ARG A 130 3.64 38.64 10.70
N THR A 131 2.75 37.78 11.16
CA THR A 131 1.55 38.17 11.93
C THR A 131 1.89 38.54 13.38
N ARG A 132 2.94 37.93 13.97
CA ARG A 132 3.41 38.21 15.34
C ARG A 132 4.35 39.41 15.48
N GLY A 133 5.09 39.76 14.44
CA GLY A 133 6.03 40.90 14.45
C GLY A 133 5.42 42.26 14.10
N GLY A 134 4.11 42.33 13.87
CA GLY A 134 3.39 43.53 13.44
C GLY A 134 2.50 44.19 14.50
N GLY A 135 2.66 43.87 15.78
CA GLY A 135 1.99 44.52 16.92
C GLY A 135 2.99 45.05 17.93
#